data_AF-A0A447N779-F1
#
_entry.id   AF-A0A447N779-F1
#
_cell.length_a   1.000
_cell.length_b   1.000
_cell.length_c   1.000
_cell.angle_alpha   90.00
_cell.angle_beta   90.00
_cell.angle_gamma   90.00
#
_symmetry.space_group_name_H-M   'P 1'
#
loop_
_entity.id
_entity.type
_entity.pdbx_description
1 polymer ?
#
loop_
_entity_poly.entity_id
_entity_poly.type
_entity_poly.pdbx_seq_one_letter_code
_entity_poly.pdbx_strand_id
1 'polypeptide(L)'
;MEGRFNGADYLAPAVAGKSVAIFGDTAPCEAALALAQGVDVMVHETTLDASMEEKANARGHSSTRQTATLAREAAVWSADHDPY
;
A
#
# COMPACT_ATOMS: atom_id res chain seq x y z
N MET A 1 -52.24 11.98 7.44
CA MET A 1 -51.26 10.90 7.63
C MET A 1 -49.91 11.48 7.22
N GLU A 2 -49.20 12.10 8.15
CA GLU A 2 -47.87 12.68 7.88
C GLU A 2 -46.90 11.55 7.54
N GLY A 3 -46.38 11.54 6.31
CA GLY A 3 -45.32 10.62 5.91
C GLY A 3 -44.00 11.04 6.57
N ARG A 4 -43.57 10.29 7.58
CA ARG A 4 -42.22 10.40 8.14
C ARG A 4 -41.27 9.53 7.31
N PHE A 5 -40.27 10.15 6.69
CA PHE A 5 -39.17 9.44 6.03
C PHE A 5 -37.94 9.41 6.93
N ASN A 6 -37.21 8.30 6.93
CA ASN A 6 -35.89 8.18 7.53
C ASN A 6 -34.83 8.30 6.42
N GLY A 7 -34.06 9.39 6.44
CA GLY A 7 -33.04 9.66 5.41
C GLY A 7 -31.96 8.57 5.30
N ALA A 8 -31.71 7.82 6.38
CA ALA A 8 -30.75 6.72 6.38
C ALA A 8 -31.14 5.57 5.43
N ASP A 9 -32.43 5.42 5.13
CA ASP A 9 -32.94 4.37 4.23
C ASP A 9 -32.60 4.66 2.75
N TYR A 10 -32.05 5.84 2.45
CA TYR A 10 -31.74 6.32 1.09
C TYR A 10 -30.25 6.60 0.89
N LEU A 11 -29.41 6.27 1.87
CA LEU A 11 -27.96 6.39 1.74
C LEU A 11 -27.39 5.07 1.21
N ALA A 12 -26.61 5.16 0.14
CA ALA A 12 -25.74 4.06 -0.26
C ALA A 12 -24.62 3.87 0.79
N PRO A 13 -23.97 2.69 0.82
CA PRO A 13 -22.77 2.49 1.63
C PRO A 13 -21.73 3.60 1.39
N ALA A 14 -21.01 3.98 2.43
CA ALA A 14 -19.92 4.91 2.29
C ALA A 14 -18.82 4.31 1.41
N VAL A 15 -18.32 5.09 0.45
CA VAL A 15 -17.20 4.70 -0.41
C VAL A 15 -15.90 4.91 0.37
N ALA A 16 -15.04 3.88 0.39
CA ALA A 16 -13.74 3.98 1.03
C ALA A 16 -12.83 4.98 0.29
N GLY A 17 -12.06 5.76 1.06
CA GLY A 17 -11.06 6.66 0.49
C GLY A 17 -9.87 5.89 -0.09
N LYS A 18 -9.18 6.48 -1.06
CA LYS A 18 -7.95 5.92 -1.62
C LYS A 18 -6.74 6.18 -0.71
N SER A 19 -5.79 5.26 -0.71
CA SER A 19 -4.62 5.26 0.17
C SER A 19 -3.31 5.07 -0.61
N VAL A 20 -2.28 5.81 -0.21
CA VAL A 20 -0.95 5.76 -0.84
C VAL A 20 0.14 5.78 0.22
N ALA A 21 1.08 4.83 0.17
CA ALA A 21 2.30 4.86 0.97
C ALA A 21 3.48 5.37 0.14
N ILE A 22 4.17 6.41 0.61
CA ILE A 22 5.34 7.00 -0.06
C ILE A 22 6.55 6.83 0.84
N PHE A 23 7.55 6.12 0.34
CA PHE A 23 8.80 5.86 1.02
C PHE A 23 9.90 6.80 0.53
N GLY A 24 10.82 7.14 1.44
CA GLY A 24 12.12 7.69 1.07
C GLY A 24 13.14 6.59 0.82
N ASP A 25 14.42 6.96 0.76
CA ASP A 25 15.51 5.98 0.71
C ASP A 25 15.49 5.13 1.99
N THR A 26 15.35 3.81 1.84
CA THR A 26 15.08 2.92 2.98
C THR A 26 15.51 1.49 2.67
N ALA A 27 16.27 0.90 3.59
CA ALA A 27 16.56 -0.54 3.60
C ALA A 27 15.38 -1.33 4.21
N PRO A 28 15.25 -2.64 3.93
CA PRO A 28 14.14 -3.43 4.46
C PRO A 28 14.04 -3.35 5.99
N CYS A 29 12.85 -3.04 6.47
CA CYS A 29 12.54 -2.96 7.90
C CYS A 29 11.06 -3.28 8.16
N GLU A 30 10.74 -3.68 9.39
CA GLU A 30 9.37 -4.05 9.78
C GLU A 30 8.38 -2.88 9.66
N ALA A 31 8.84 -1.65 9.91
CA ALA A 31 8.02 -0.45 9.76
C ALA A 31 7.55 -0.24 8.31
N ALA A 32 8.29 -0.76 7.32
CA ALA A 32 7.91 -0.65 5.92
C ALA A 32 6.65 -1.48 5.60
N LEU A 33 6.55 -2.68 6.18
CA LEU A 33 5.36 -3.51 6.06
C LEU A 33 4.15 -2.82 6.69
N ALA A 34 4.33 -2.30 7.92
CA ALA A 34 3.26 -1.60 8.62
C ALA A 34 2.76 -0.36 7.86
N LEU A 35 3.66 0.39 7.22
CA LEU A 35 3.31 1.57 6.44
C LEU A 35 2.57 1.23 5.14
N ALA A 36 2.96 0.15 4.47
CA ALA A 36 2.38 -0.25 3.18
C ALA A 36 1.13 -1.15 3.31
N GLN A 37 0.77 -1.58 4.51
CA GLN A 37 -0.26 -2.60 4.70
C GLN A 37 -1.61 -2.17 4.10
N GLY A 38 -2.04 -2.87 3.06
CA GLY A 38 -3.33 -2.70 2.39
C GLY A 38 -3.50 -1.38 1.65
N VAL A 39 -2.41 -0.63 1.38
CA VAL A 39 -2.54 0.60 0.60
C VAL A 39 -2.84 0.29 -0.87
N ASP A 40 -3.56 1.19 -1.54
CA ASP A 40 -3.91 1.01 -2.95
C ASP A 40 -2.69 1.17 -3.86
N VAL A 41 -1.79 2.08 -3.48
CA VAL A 41 -0.55 2.37 -4.21
C VAL A 41 0.61 2.49 -3.25
N MET A 42 1.73 1.85 -3.59
CA MET A 42 3.01 2.03 -2.90
C MET A 42 4.02 2.67 -3.85
N VAL A 43 4.66 3.74 -3.40
CA VAL A 43 5.81 4.37 -4.07
C VAL A 43 7.03 4.11 -3.20
N HIS A 44 7.96 3.28 -3.70
CA HIS A 44 9.16 2.89 -2.98
C HIS A 44 10.37 2.92 -3.91
N GLU A 45 11.53 3.31 -3.37
CA GLU A 45 12.76 3.34 -4.14
C GLU A 45 13.27 1.94 -4.49
N THR A 46 14.03 1.83 -5.58
CA THR A 46 14.69 0.60 -6.02
C THR A 46 16.08 0.93 -6.57
N THR A 47 16.98 1.42 -5.71
CA THR A 47 18.24 2.04 -6.15
C THR A 47 19.20 1.06 -6.84
N LEU A 48 19.14 -0.25 -6.54
CA LEU A 48 19.97 -1.26 -7.19
C LEU A 48 19.17 -2.50 -7.59
N ASP A 49 19.63 -3.17 -8.65
CA ASP A 49 19.10 -4.45 -9.11
C ASP A 49 19.24 -5.55 -8.04
N ALA A 50 18.42 -6.60 -8.13
CA ALA A 50 18.41 -7.73 -7.21
C ALA A 50 19.79 -8.40 -7.03
N SER A 51 20.64 -8.38 -8.07
CA SER A 51 22.01 -8.90 -8.01
C SER A 51 22.95 -8.13 -7.06
N MET A 52 22.55 -6.95 -6.60
CA MET A 52 23.36 -6.05 -5.77
C MET A 52 22.70 -5.76 -4.41
N GLU A 53 21.82 -6.65 -3.94
CA GLU A 53 21.01 -6.47 -2.74
C GLU A 53 21.83 -6.18 -1.47
N GLU A 54 22.91 -6.93 -1.20
CA GLU A 54 23.77 -6.67 -0.04
C GLU A 54 24.37 -5.26 -0.07
N LYS A 55 24.73 -4.77 -1.26
CA LYS A 55 25.28 -3.42 -1.45
C LYS A 55 24.22 -2.34 -1.33
N ALA A 56 22.97 -2.63 -1.71
CA ALA A 56 21.83 -1.73 -1.50
C ALA A 56 21.58 -1.57 0.00
N ASN A 57 21.43 -2.69 0.71
CA ASN A 57 21.16 -2.71 2.15
C ASN A 57 22.27 -1.98 2.93
N ALA A 58 23.54 -2.22 2.60
CA ALA A 58 24.67 -1.58 3.26
C ALA A 58 24.70 -0.04 3.11
N ARG A 59 23.96 0.50 2.14
CA ARG A 59 23.83 1.94 1.90
C ARG A 59 22.50 2.51 2.35
N GLY A 60 21.65 1.70 3.01
CA GLY A 60 20.34 2.13 3.44
C GLY A 60 19.28 2.11 2.34
N HIS A 61 19.49 1.32 1.27
CA HIS A 61 18.57 1.22 0.13
C HIS A 61 17.96 -0.17 -0.04
N SER A 62 16.84 -0.22 -0.76
CA SER A 62 16.18 -1.48 -1.14
C SER A 62 16.46 -1.90 -2.59
N SER A 63 16.52 -3.20 -2.82
CA SER A 63 16.55 -3.81 -4.15
C SER A 63 15.16 -3.85 -4.79
N THR A 64 15.10 -4.04 -6.10
CA THR A 64 13.83 -4.29 -6.82
C THR A 64 13.09 -5.52 -6.27
N ARG A 65 13.82 -6.60 -5.95
CA ARG A 65 13.24 -7.83 -5.39
C ARG A 65 12.65 -7.62 -3.99
N GLN A 66 13.35 -6.89 -3.12
CA GLN A 66 12.87 -6.59 -1.77
C GLN A 66 11.60 -5.73 -1.83
N THR A 67 11.60 -4.71 -2.68
CA THR A 67 10.44 -3.82 -2.88
C THR A 67 9.22 -4.59 -3.39
N ALA A 68 9.40 -5.48 -4.38
CA ALA A 68 8.32 -6.33 -4.88
C ALA A 68 7.82 -7.34 -3.83
N THR A 69 8.72 -7.86 -3.00
CA THR A 69 8.38 -8.77 -1.90
C THR A 69 7.55 -8.05 -0.84
N LEU A 70 7.99 -6.84 -0.44
CA LEU A 70 7.27 -5.97 0.49
C LEU A 70 5.87 -5.65 -0.03
N ALA A 71 5.72 -5.24 -1.30
CA ALA A 71 4.43 -4.94 -1.89
C ALA A 71 3.46 -6.13 -1.79
N ARG A 72 3.94 -7.34 -2.10
CA ARG A 72 3.15 -8.57 -2.01
C ARG A 72 2.75 -8.89 -0.58
N GLU A 73 3.69 -8.81 0.37
CA GLU A 73 3.45 -9.12 1.79
C GLU A 73 2.50 -8.12 2.44
N ALA A 74 2.61 -6.85 2.05
CA ALA A 74 1.73 -5.77 2.48
C ALA A 74 0.35 -5.82 1.80
N ALA A 75 0.11 -6.74 0.87
CA ALA A 75 -1.10 -6.79 0.04
C ALA A 75 -1.39 -5.44 -0.67
N VAL A 76 -0.33 -4.76 -1.11
CA VAL A 76 -0.43 -3.58 -1.96
C VAL A 76 -1.02 -4.01 -3.29
N TRP A 77 -2.24 -3.55 -3.54
CA TRP A 77 -3.08 -3.90 -4.69
C TRP A 77 -3.25 -5.43 -4.90
N SER A 78 -4.43 -5.94 -4.55
CA SER A 78 -4.86 -7.31 -4.85
C SER A 78 -5.78 -7.31 -6.08
N ALA A 79 -5.80 -8.40 -6.85
CA ALA A 79 -6.82 -8.61 -7.89
C ALA A 79 -8.26 -8.66 -7.32
N ASP A 80 -8.39 -8.92 -6.02
CA ASP A 80 -9.67 -8.88 -5.27
C ASP A 80 -10.02 -7.46 -4.79
N HIS A 81 -9.16 -6.48 -5.06
CA HIS A 81 -9.42 -5.09 -4.71
C HIS A 81 -10.52 -4.57 -5.63
N ASP A 82 -11.71 -4.38 -5.07
CA ASP A 82 -12.87 -3.86 -5.78
C ASP A 82 -12.49 -2.52 -6.44
N PRO A 83 -12.50 -2.42 -7.78
CA PRO A 83 -12.23 -1.14 -8.43
C PRO A 83 -13.33 -0.10 -8.15
N TYR A 84 -14.47 -0.51 -7.59
CA TYR A 84 -15.66 0.33 -7.36
C TYR A 84 -16.33 0.13 -5.99
#